data_AF-A0A133V4H6-F1
#
_entry.id   AF-A0A133V4H6-F1
#
_cell.length_a   1.000
_cell.length_b   1.000
_cell.length_c   1.000
_cell.angle_alpha   90.00
_cell.angle_beta   90.00
_cell.angle_gamma   90.00
#
_symmetry.space_group_name_H-M   'P 1'
#
loop_
_entity.id
_entity.type
_entity.pdbx_description
1 polymer ?
#
loop_
_entity_poly.entity_id
_entity_poly.type
_entity_poly.pdbx_seq_one_letter_code
_entity_poly.pdbx_strand_id
1 'polypeptide(L)' 'MEYWFTYVVEPDVDPTNNQAERDLREPIVIRKIIGTLRNEKGTRIFERVMTMLATWKRQELNPKEEMLKAVRT' A
#
# COMPACT_ATOMS: atom_id res chain seq x y z
N MET A 1 -4.75 21.97 -9.26
CA MET A 1 -6.08 21.73 -9.86
C MET A 1 -6.04 20.67 -10.96
N GLU A 2 -4.92 20.42 -11.64
CA GLU A 2 -4.84 19.54 -12.83
C GLU A 2 -5.39 18.11 -12.66
N TYR A 3 -5.36 17.50 -11.47
CA TYR A 3 -5.68 16.07 -11.29
C TYR A 3 -6.99 15.76 -10.55
N TRP A 4 -7.81 16.77 -10.22
CA TRP A 4 -9.04 16.56 -9.44
C TRP A 4 -10.18 15.95 -10.26
N PHE A 5 -10.15 16.12 -11.58
CA PHE A 5 -11.20 15.68 -12.50
C PHE A 5 -10.71 14.64 -13.51
N THR A 6 -9.64 13.89 -13.17
CA THR A 6 -9.08 12.86 -14.05
C THR A 6 -10.14 11.82 -14.47
N TYR A 7 -11.09 11.50 -13.58
CA TYR A 7 -12.20 10.58 -13.90
C TYR A 7 -13.13 11.07 -15.03
N VAL A 8 -13.13 12.38 -15.35
CA VAL A 8 -13.95 12.95 -16.43
C VAL A 8 -13.36 12.59 -17.79
N VAL A 9 -12.04 12.47 -17.87
CA VAL A 9 -11.31 12.15 -19.12
C VAL A 9 -10.88 10.69 -19.19
N GLU A 10 -10.70 10.04 -18.04
CA GLU A 10 -10.30 8.64 -17.92
C GLU A 10 -11.41 7.85 -17.19
N PRO A 11 -12.29 7.15 -17.93
CA PRO A 11 -13.42 6.43 -17.34
C PRO A 11 -13.01 5.26 -16.43
N ASP A 12 -11.78 4.74 -16.56
CA ASP A 12 -11.28 3.66 -15.70
C ASP A 12 -10.82 4.16 -14.31
N VAL A 13 -10.71 5.48 -14.12
CA VAL A 13 -10.38 6.08 -12.83
C VAL A 13 -11.65 6.33 -12.03
N ASP A 14 -11.74 5.72 -10.85
CA ASP A 14 -12.86 5.94 -9.93
C ASP A 14 -12.96 7.43 -9.52
N PRO A 15 -14.16 8.03 -9.49
CA PRO A 15 -14.34 9.43 -9.07
C PRO A 15 -14.08 9.66 -7.57
N THR A 16 -13.82 8.59 -6.80
CA THR A 16 -13.62 8.61 -5.36
C THR A 16 -12.26 8.06 -4.95
N ASN A 17 -11.75 8.53 -3.80
CA ASN A 17 -10.53 8.01 -3.19
C ASN A 17 -10.72 6.68 -2.44
N ASN A 18 -11.88 6.03 -2.59
CA ASN A 18 -12.26 4.86 -1.79
C ASN A 18 -11.25 3.72 -1.90
N GLN A 19 -10.71 3.50 -3.09
CA GLN A 19 -9.72 2.45 -3.31
C GLN A 19 -8.46 2.72 -2.49
N ALA A 20 -7.86 3.91 -2.62
CA ALA A 20 -6.65 4.26 -1.88
C ALA A 20 -6.85 4.21 -0.35
N GLU A 21 -8.00 4.68 0.15
CA GLU A 21 -8.32 4.58 1.58
C GLU A 21 -8.44 3.13 2.07
N ARG A 22 -9.02 2.24 1.24
CA ARG A 22 -9.07 0.80 1.55
C ARG A 22 -7.67 0.20 1.62
N ASP A 23 -6.80 0.56 0.70
CA ASP A 23 -5.41 0.08 0.67
C ASP A 23 -4.60 0.55 1.90
N LEU A 24 -4.86 1.77 2.39
CA LEU A 24 -4.19 2.33 3.56
C LEU A 24 -4.74 1.83 4.90
N ARG A 25 -5.94 1.23 4.93
CA ARG A 25 -6.60 0.84 6.18
C ARG A 25 -5.79 -0.17 6.99
N GLU A 26 -5.26 -1.21 6.34
CA GLU A 26 -4.44 -2.25 6.99
C GLU A 26 -3.16 -1.64 7.62
N PRO A 27 -2.32 -0.88 6.88
CA PRO A 27 -1.17 -0.17 7.47
C PRO A 27 -1.53 0.75 8.64
N ILE A 28 -2.64 1.49 8.56
CA ILE A 28 -3.08 2.41 9.62
C ILE A 28 -3.45 1.64 10.89
N VAL A 29 -4.18 0.52 10.76
CA VAL A 29 -4.55 -0.32 11.90
C VAL A 29 -3.30 -0.90 12.56
N ILE A 30 -2.36 -1.42 11.77
CA ILE A 30 -1.09 -1.95 12.30
C ILE A 30 -0.33 -0.87 13.07
N ARG A 31 -0.20 0.34 12.47
CA ARG A 31 0.47 1.48 13.12
C ARG A 31 -0.18 1.85 14.45
N LYS A 32 -1.52 1.82 14.54
CA LYS A 32 -2.25 2.07 15.79
C LYS A 32 -1.97 1.00 16.84
N ILE A 33 -1.93 -0.27 16.45
CA ILE A 33 -1.64 -1.40 17.36
C ILE A 33 -0.21 -1.29 17.93
N ILE A 34 0.78 -0.97 17.10
CA ILE A 34 2.18 -0.81 17.54
C ILE A 34 2.48 0.56 18.18
N GLY A 35 1.47 1.43 18.30
CA GLY A 35 1.55 2.79 18.83
C GLY A 35 2.06 3.82 17.83
N THR A 36 3.31 3.68 17.37
CA THR A 36 3.89 4.58 16.35
C THR A 36 5.18 4.02 15.73
N LEU A 37 5.58 4.60 14.61
CA LEU A 37 6.91 4.41 13.99
C LEU A 37 7.86 5.46 14.58
N ARG A 38 8.97 5.02 15.18
CA ARG A 38 9.83 5.88 16.04
C ARG A 38 10.98 6.59 15.32
N ASN A 39 11.23 6.27 14.06
CA ASN A 39 12.27 6.90 13.25
C ASN A 39 12.02 6.68 11.75
N GLU A 40 12.66 7.49 10.91
CA GLU A 40 12.50 7.46 9.45
C GLU A 40 12.89 6.11 8.83
N LYS A 41 13.93 5.45 9.36
CA LYS A 41 14.36 4.15 8.88
C LYS A 41 13.25 3.10 9.07
N GLY A 42 12.63 3.07 10.24
CA GLY A 42 11.50 2.20 10.55
C GLY A 42 10.29 2.52 9.69
N THR A 43 10.01 3.80 9.45
CA THR A 43 8.96 4.22 8.53
C THR A 43 9.18 3.71 7.11
N ARG A 44 10.38 3.91 6.54
CA ARG A 44 10.70 3.43 5.20
C ARG A 44 10.63 1.90 5.08
N ILE A 45 11.06 1.17 6.11
CA ILE A 45 10.95 -0.30 6.13
C ILE A 45 9.48 -0.72 6.15
N PHE A 46 8.68 -0.12 7.03
CA PHE A 46 7.26 -0.41 7.15
C PHE A 46 6.51 -0.12 5.84
N GLU A 47 6.71 1.05 5.25
CA GLU A 47 6.12 1.45 3.97
C GLU A 47 6.47 0.47 2.85
N ARG A 48 7.74 0.06 2.74
CA ARG A 48 8.19 -0.91 1.72
C ARG A 48 7.53 -2.27 1.91
N VAL A 49 7.54 -2.82 3.12
CA VAL A 49 6.92 -4.11 3.41
C VAL A 49 5.43 -4.08 3.10
N MET A 50 4.71 -3.05 3.55
CA MET A 50 3.27 -2.92 3.28
C MET A 50 2.97 -2.77 1.78
N THR A 51 3.79 -2.02 1.05
CA THR A 51 3.64 -1.84 -0.41
C THR A 51 3.88 -3.16 -1.16
N MET A 52 4.92 -3.91 -0.80
CA MET A 52 5.20 -5.21 -1.41
C MET A 52 4.05 -6.19 -1.17
N LEU A 53 3.58 -6.29 0.08
CA LEU A 53 2.44 -7.15 0.44
C LEU A 53 1.17 -6.76 -0.33
N ALA A 54 0.85 -5.47 -0.41
CA ALA A 54 -0.32 -4.98 -1.14
C ALA A 54 -0.22 -5.29 -2.64
N THR A 55 0.98 -5.13 -3.22
CA THR A 55 1.24 -5.41 -4.64
C THR A 55 1.07 -6.89 -4.95
N TRP A 56 1.66 -7.78 -4.16
CA TRP A 56 1.54 -9.22 -4.36
C TRP A 56 0.10 -9.71 -4.18
N LYS A 57 -0.63 -9.20 -3.17
CA LYS A 57 -2.06 -9.51 -2.99
C LYS A 57 -2.89 -9.10 -4.23
N ARG A 58 -2.62 -7.92 -4.81
CA ARG A 58 -3.32 -7.42 -6.01
C ARG A 58 -3.02 -8.24 -7.27
N GLN A 59 -1.83 -8.83 -7.35
CA GLN A 59 -1.43 -9.71 -8.45
C GLN A 59 -1.83 -11.17 -8.22
N GLU A 60 -2.62 -11.47 -7.18
CA GLU A 60 -3.03 -12.82 -6.80
C GLU A 60 -1.84 -13.76 -6.51
N LEU A 61 -0.71 -13.19 -6.10
CA LEU A 61 0.50 -13.93 -5.72
C LEU A 61 0.49 -14.30 -4.24
N ASN A 62 1.17 -15.38 -3.88
CA ASN A 62 1.35 -15.78 -2.50
C ASN A 62 2.38 -14.86 -1.80
N PRO A 63 1.97 -14.00 -0.83
CA PRO A 63 2.88 -13.01 -0.26
C PRO A 63 4.07 -13.62 0.50
N LYS A 64 3.90 -14.83 1.06
CA LYS A 64 4.97 -15.53 1.78
C LYS A 64 6.06 -15.98 0.81
N GLU A 65 5.67 -16.58 -0.32
CA GLU A 65 6.62 -17.06 -1.32
C GLU A 65 7.39 -15.89 -1.94
N GLU A 66 6.68 -14.81 -2.29
CA GLU A 66 7.30 -13.62 -2.87
C GLU A 66 8.24 -12.91 -1.89
N MET A 67 7.88 -12.86 -0.60
CA MET A 67 8.77 -12.31 0.42
C MET A 67 10.05 -13.14 0.57
N LEU A 68 9.95 -14.48 0.51
CA LEU A 68 11.12 -15.35 0.55
C LEU A 68 12.03 -15.14 -0.67
N LYS A 69 11.46 -14.92 -1.87
CA LYS A 69 12.24 -14.59 -3.07
C LYS A 69 12.98 -13.26 -2.90
N ALA A 70 12.27 -12.22 -2.44
CA ALA A 70 12.83 -10.88 -2.30
C ALA A 70 13.95 -10.79 -1.26
N VAL A 71 13.88 -11.56 -0.17
CA VAL A 71 14.91 -11.57 0.90
C VAL A 71 16.15 -12.40 0.53
N ARG A 72 16.00 -13.37 -0.39
CA ARG A 72 17.09 -14.25 -0.84
C ARG A 72 17.90 -13.70 -2.01
N THR A 73 17.50 -12.55 -2.54
CA THR A 73 18.23 -11.82 -3.60
C THR A 73 19.34 -11.00 -2.97
#